data_AF-A0A956Q7L2-F1
#
_entry.id   AF-A0A956Q7L2-F1
#
_cell.length_a   1.000
_cell.length_b   1.000
_cell.length_c   1.000
_cell.angle_alpha   90.00
_cell.angle_beta   90.00
_cell.angle_gamma   90.00
#
_symmetry.space_group_name_H-M   'P 1'
#
loop_
_entity.id
_entity.type
_entity.pdbx_description
1 polymer ?
#
loop_
_entity_poly.entity_id
_entity_poly.type
_entity_poly.pdbx_seq_one_letter_code
_entity_poly.pdbx_strand_id
1 'polypeptide(L)'
;MSPPYIAPLRAVRGAITLDTDSPKAMAEAVGELVGSLMRQNHIDAADIVSAFFTVTADITQANPATAIRLVRPDWQHVPMLCSQEPQIQGGLELCVRVLLQWY
;
A
#
# COMPACT_ATOMS: atom_id res chain seq x y z
N MET A 1 -26.56 11.68 -28.11
CA MET A 1 -26.36 11.12 -26.75
C MET A 1 -24.91 11.38 -26.39
N SER A 2 -24.64 12.04 -25.27
CA SER A 2 -23.27 12.18 -24.78
C SER A 2 -22.73 10.79 -24.39
N PRO A 3 -21.44 10.49 -24.62
CA PRO A 3 -20.87 9.22 -24.18
C PRO A 3 -21.05 9.07 -22.67
N PRO A 4 -21.20 7.83 -22.15
CA PRO A 4 -21.27 7.59 -20.72
C PRO A 4 -20.00 8.15 -20.04
N TYR A 5 -20.18 8.82 -18.91
CA TYR A 5 -19.07 9.25 -18.08
C TYR A 5 -18.38 8.00 -17.51
N ILE A 6 -17.12 7.78 -17.89
CA ILE A 6 -16.27 6.74 -17.33
C ILE A 6 -15.40 7.44 -16.30
N ALA A 7 -15.49 7.01 -15.04
CA ALA A 7 -14.60 7.50 -13.99
C ALA A 7 -13.14 7.23 -14.41
N PRO A 8 -12.26 8.26 -14.40
CA PRO A 8 -10.88 8.07 -14.83
C PRO A 8 -10.11 7.28 -13.77
N LEU A 9 -9.32 6.29 -14.19
CA LEU A 9 -8.40 5.61 -13.29
C LEU A 9 -7.41 6.61 -12.67
N ARG A 10 -7.29 6.58 -11.35
CA ARG A 10 -6.35 7.39 -10.58
C ARG A 10 -5.33 6.52 -9.88
N ALA A 11 -4.21 7.13 -9.51
CA ALA A 11 -3.21 6.48 -8.67
C ALA A 11 -2.63 7.45 -7.65
N VAL A 12 -2.30 6.93 -6.47
CA VAL A 12 -1.73 7.68 -5.37
C VAL A 12 -0.55 6.92 -4.81
N ARG A 13 0.49 7.67 -4.44
CA ARG A 13 1.70 7.16 -3.83
C ARG A 13 1.67 7.42 -2.33
N GLY A 14 2.24 6.50 -1.59
CA GLY A 14 2.56 6.71 -0.18
C GLY A 14 3.82 5.95 0.20
N ALA A 15 4.43 6.37 1.31
CA ALA A 15 5.57 5.70 1.91
C ALA A 15 5.48 5.84 3.43
N ILE A 16 5.96 4.82 4.14
CA ILE A 16 6.13 4.83 5.59
C ILE A 16 7.37 4.01 5.96
N THR A 17 7.94 4.27 7.12
CA THR A 17 9.03 3.47 7.69
C THR A 17 8.50 2.60 8.83
N LEU A 18 9.13 1.44 9.03
CA LEU A 18 8.92 0.63 10.23
C LEU A 18 9.91 1.07 11.31
N ASP A 19 9.48 1.06 12.57
CA ASP A 19 10.39 1.26 13.70
C ASP A 19 11.34 0.07 13.90
N THR A 20 10.91 -1.13 13.50
CA THR A 20 11.69 -2.38 13.55
C THR A 20 11.18 -3.36 12.50
N ASP A 21 12.05 -4.25 11.99
CA ASP A 21 11.65 -5.35 11.11
C ASP A 21 10.87 -6.42 11.91
N SER A 22 9.55 -6.26 12.01
CA SER A 22 8.67 -7.23 12.67
C SER A 22 7.29 -7.26 12.04
N PRO A 23 6.56 -8.39 12.12
CA PRO A 23 5.17 -8.48 11.63
C PRO A 23 4.22 -7.46 12.27
N LYS A 24 4.42 -7.16 13.55
CA LYS A 24 3.60 -6.17 14.27
C LYS A 24 3.83 -4.76 13.72
N ALA A 25 5.09 -4.34 13.64
CA ALA A 25 5.44 -3.02 13.11
C ALA A 25 4.97 -2.86 11.65
N MET A 26 5.10 -3.91 10.84
CA MET A 26 4.58 -3.93 9.47
C MET A 26 3.06 -3.70 9.42
N ALA A 27 2.28 -4.40 10.26
CA ALA A 27 0.83 -4.26 10.30
C ALA A 27 0.37 -2.87 10.76
N GLU A 28 1.01 -2.33 11.79
CA GLU A 28 0.73 -0.99 12.31
C GLU A 28 1.05 0.08 11.24
N ALA A 29 2.26 0.07 10.69
CA ALA A 29 2.70 1.06 9.72
C ALA A 29 1.92 0.99 8.40
N VAL A 30 1.72 -0.20 7.83
CA VAL A 30 0.97 -0.35 6.57
C VAL A 30 -0.50 -0.01 6.76
N GLY A 31 -1.09 -0.37 7.91
CA GLY A 31 -2.46 0.02 8.27
C GLY A 31 -2.62 1.54 8.35
N GLU A 32 -1.66 2.23 8.99
CA GLU A 32 -1.62 3.70 9.03
C GLU A 32 -1.48 4.30 7.62
N LEU A 33 -0.50 3.84 6.85
CA LEU A 33 -0.21 4.32 5.50
C LEU A 33 -1.46 4.24 4.62
N VAL A 34 -2.03 3.04 4.50
CA VAL A 34 -3.22 2.79 3.67
C VAL A 34 -4.43 3.54 4.21
N GLY A 35 -4.66 3.53 5.52
CA GLY A 35 -5.76 4.26 6.14
C GLY A 35 -5.68 5.76 5.87
N SER A 36 -4.48 6.34 5.92
CA SER A 36 -4.24 7.75 5.63
C SER A 36 -4.51 8.07 4.15
N LEU A 37 -3.99 7.25 3.23
CA LEU A 37 -4.23 7.41 1.79
C LEU A 37 -5.72 7.34 1.46
N MET A 38 -6.44 6.36 1.99
CA MET A 38 -7.86 6.20 1.74
C MET A 38 -8.67 7.39 2.28
N ARG A 39 -8.41 7.82 3.53
CA ARG A 39 -9.11 8.96 4.13
C ARG A 39 -8.87 10.26 3.38
N GLN A 40 -7.62 10.56 3.02
CA GLN A 40 -7.27 11.84 2.36
C GLN A 40 -7.76 11.92 0.91
N ASN A 41 -7.93 10.78 0.24
CA ASN A 41 -8.36 10.72 -1.15
C ASN A 41 -9.82 10.27 -1.32
N HIS A 42 -10.55 10.06 -0.22
CA HIS A 42 -11.92 9.56 -0.21
C HIS A 42 -12.09 8.26 -1.01
N ILE A 43 -11.19 7.30 -0.78
CA ILE A 43 -11.17 6.01 -1.49
C ILE A 43 -11.94 4.98 -0.67
N ASP A 44 -12.95 4.38 -1.29
CA ASP A 44 -13.58 3.16 -0.77
C ASP A 44 -12.86 1.92 -1.30
N ALA A 45 -12.79 0.87 -0.47
CA ALA A 45 -12.06 -0.36 -0.84
C ALA A 45 -12.65 -1.04 -2.08
N ALA A 46 -13.95 -0.85 -2.33
CA ALA A 46 -14.65 -1.39 -3.50
C ALA A 46 -14.20 -0.76 -4.83
N ASP A 47 -13.64 0.44 -4.80
CA ASP A 47 -13.18 1.16 -5.99
C ASP A 47 -11.70 0.88 -6.30
N ILE A 48 -11.00 0.18 -5.41
CA ILE A 48 -9.59 -0.15 -5.58
C ILE A 48 -9.43 -1.21 -6.67
N VAL A 49 -8.64 -0.87 -7.67
CA VAL A 49 -8.25 -1.78 -8.76
C VAL A 49 -7.11 -2.69 -8.31
N SER A 50 -6.04 -2.10 -7.76
CA SER A 50 -4.92 -2.85 -7.21
C SER A 50 -4.02 -1.99 -6.32
N ALA A 51 -3.20 -2.64 -5.50
CA ALA A 51 -2.10 -1.99 -4.78
C ALA A 51 -0.77 -2.68 -5.04
N PHE A 52 0.24 -1.92 -5.44
CA PHE A 52 1.60 -2.40 -5.62
C PHE A 52 2.48 -1.87 -4.49
N PHE A 53 2.99 -2.76 -3.66
CA PHE A 53 3.89 -2.44 -2.56
C PHE A 53 5.34 -2.71 -2.94
N THR A 54 6.25 -1.86 -2.46
CA THR A 54 7.69 -2.14 -2.43
C THR A 54 8.20 -2.08 -1.00
N VAL A 55 9.19 -2.91 -0.68
CA VAL A 55 9.89 -2.90 0.61
C VAL A 55 11.38 -2.82 0.37
N THR A 56 12.11 -2.09 1.20
CA THR A 56 13.57 -2.08 1.16
C THR A 56 14.14 -3.44 1.59
N ALA A 57 15.36 -3.75 1.13
CA ALA A 57 15.95 -5.08 1.26
C ALA A 57 16.25 -5.52 2.71
N ASP A 58 16.27 -4.57 3.64
CA ASP A 58 16.43 -4.74 5.08
C ASP A 58 15.13 -5.13 5.82
N ILE A 59 13.98 -5.17 5.13
CA ILE A 59 12.73 -5.74 5.65
C ILE A 59 12.64 -7.20 5.21
N THR A 60 12.67 -8.12 6.16
CA THR A 60 12.71 -9.57 5.90
C THR A 60 11.66 -10.36 6.66
N GLN A 61 11.10 -9.81 7.73
CA GLN A 61 10.23 -10.56 8.66
C GLN A 61 8.76 -10.54 8.27
N ALA A 62 8.34 -9.63 7.38
CA ALA A 62 6.92 -9.45 7.07
C ALA A 62 6.63 -8.93 5.66
N ASN A 63 5.45 -9.25 5.15
CA ASN A 63 4.95 -8.83 3.85
C ASN A 63 3.78 -7.83 4.01
N PRO A 64 3.80 -6.66 3.34
CA PRO A 64 2.79 -5.62 3.52
C PRO A 64 1.39 -6.04 3.05
N ALA A 65 1.29 -6.83 1.96
CA ALA A 65 -0.01 -7.32 1.47
C ALA A 65 -0.64 -8.37 2.42
N THR A 66 0.17 -9.14 3.14
CA THR A 66 -0.34 -10.00 4.23
C THR A 66 -0.79 -9.15 5.41
N ALA A 67 0.04 -8.18 5.81
CA ALA A 67 -0.21 -7.35 6.97
C ALA A 67 -1.51 -6.52 6.84
N ILE A 68 -1.74 -5.89 5.67
CA ILE A 68 -2.95 -5.09 5.46
C ILE A 68 -4.23 -5.93 5.56
N ARG A 69 -4.22 -7.19 5.09
CA ARG A 69 -5.39 -8.09 5.23
C ARG A 69 -5.75 -8.40 6.68
N LEU A 70 -4.77 -8.41 7.58
CA LEU A 70 -5.00 -8.68 9.01
C LEU A 70 -5.67 -7.49 9.71
N VAL A 71 -5.35 -6.27 9.28
CA VAL A 71 -5.84 -5.04 9.94
C VAL A 71 -7.01 -4.38 9.20
N ARG A 72 -7.25 -4.75 7.94
CA ARG A 72 -8.32 -4.22 7.08
C ARG A 72 -9.09 -5.36 6.39
N PRO A 73 -10.18 -5.86 7.01
CA PRO A 73 -10.98 -6.94 6.44
C PRO A 73 -11.58 -6.61 5.06
N ASP A 74 -11.84 -5.33 4.80
CA ASP A 74 -12.35 -4.81 3.52
C ASP A 74 -11.34 -4.93 2.37
N TRP A 75 -10.08 -5.27 2.66
CA TRP A 75 -9.02 -5.49 1.67
C TRP A 75 -8.84 -6.96 1.27
N GLN A 76 -9.65 -7.89 1.78
CA GLN A 76 -9.51 -9.33 1.53
C GLN A 76 -9.47 -9.66 0.03
N HIS A 77 -10.24 -8.94 -0.78
CA HIS A 77 -10.39 -9.17 -2.22
C HIS A 77 -9.60 -8.20 -3.11
N VAL A 78 -8.90 -7.23 -2.53
CA VAL A 78 -8.09 -6.27 -3.29
C VAL A 78 -6.88 -7.02 -3.90
N PRO A 79 -6.65 -6.94 -5.23
CA PRO A 79 -5.46 -7.47 -5.85
C PRO A 79 -4.22 -6.71 -5.37
N MET A 80 -3.22 -7.44 -4.87
CA MET A 80 -2.01 -6.83 -4.31
C MET A 80 -0.77 -7.59 -4.78
N LEU A 81 0.30 -6.84 -5.05
CA LEU A 81 1.61 -7.38 -5.38
C LEU A 81 2.68 -6.68 -4.54
N CYS A 82 3.69 -7.44 -4.12
CA CYS A 82 4.84 -6.92 -3.39
C CYS A 82 6.11 -7.16 -4.20
N SER A 83 7.01 -6.20 -4.18
CA SER A 83 8.35 -6.34 -4.76
C SER A 83 9.41 -5.77 -3.81
N GLN A 84 10.68 -6.10 -4.08
CA GLN A 84 11.79 -5.46 -3.41
C GLN A 84 12.08 -4.12 -4.11
N GLU A 85 12.28 -3.07 -3.32
CA GLU A 85 12.76 -1.77 -3.81
C GLU A 85 14.24 -1.88 -4.19
N PRO A 86 14.72 -1.19 -5.25
CA PRO A 86 16.14 -1.14 -5.55
C PRO A 86 16.96 -0.65 -4.35
N GLN A 87 18.10 -1.31 -4.14
CA GLN A 87 19.03 -0.92 -3.09
C GLN A 87 19.87 0.28 -3.56
N ILE A 88 19.65 1.43 -2.92
CA ILE A 88 20.33 2.69 -3.23
C ILE A 88 21.22 3.06 -2.04
N GLN A 89 22.49 3.39 -2.30
CA GLN A 89 23.42 3.83 -1.26
C GLN A 89 22.91 5.12 -0.59
N GLY A 90 22.80 5.11 0.75
CA GLY A 90 22.21 6.22 1.52
C GLY A 90 20.68 6.33 1.39
N GLY A 91 20.02 5.31 0.83
CA GLY A 91 18.57 5.23 0.77
C GLY A 91 17.93 5.09 2.15
N LEU A 92 16.64 5.41 2.22
CA LEU A 92 15.86 5.29 3.45
C LEU A 92 15.66 3.81 3.81
N GLU A 93 16.10 3.43 5.01
CA GLU A 93 15.97 2.09 5.58
C GLU A 93 14.55 1.80 6.09
N LEU A 94 14.25 0.51 6.23
CA LEU A 94 12.98 -0.02 6.75
C LEU A 94 11.73 0.62 6.12
N CYS A 95 11.78 0.92 4.83
CA CYS A 95 10.73 1.67 4.16
C CYS A 95 9.82 0.77 3.33
N VAL A 96 8.51 0.95 3.53
CA VAL A 96 7.45 0.40 2.70
C VAL A 96 6.88 1.53 1.83
N ARG A 97 6.73 1.29 0.54
CA ARG A 97 6.04 2.20 -0.38
C ARG A 97 4.87 1.51 -1.03
N VAL A 98 3.89 2.30 -1.46
CA VAL A 98 2.71 1.81 -2.18
C VAL A 98 2.40 2.71 -3.38
N LEU A 99 1.97 2.10 -4.47
CA LEU A 99 1.19 2.71 -5.54
C LEU A 99 -0.20 2.07 -5.51
N LEU A 100 -1.20 2.85 -5.12
CA LEU A 100 -2.59 2.42 -5.04
C LEU A 100 -3.36 2.97 -6.25
N GLN A 101 -4.12 2.12 -6.93
CA GLN A 101 -4.91 2.47 -8.10
C GLN A 101 -6.39 2.27 -7.82
N TRP A 102 -7.23 3.24 -8.16
CA TRP A 102 -8.68 3.19 -7.96
C TRP A 102 -9.42 3.97 -9.05
N TYR A 103 -10.71 3.72 -9.22
CA TYR A 103 -11.58 4.48 -10.11
C TYR A 103 -12.17 5.74 -9.46
#